data_AF-A0A5B9PE62-F1
#
_entry.id   AF-A0A5B9PE62-F1
#
_cell.length_a   1.000
_cell.length_b   1.000
_cell.length_c   1.000
_cell.angle_alpha   90.00
_cell.angle_beta   90.00
_cell.angle_gamma   90.00
#
_symmetry.space_group_name_H-M   'P 1'
#
loop_
_entity.id
_entity.type
_entity.pdbx_description
1 polymer ?
#
loop_
_entity_poly.entity_id
_entity_poly.type
_entity_poly.pdbx_seq_one_letter_code
_entity_poly.pdbx_strand_id
1 'polypeptide(L)'
;MDRVIFCAAIAISFLFAATGLTQKSKSSEAIACRIDLNNVKHMSDIASNALMHEFHIDEPKVFGFLKTARKNHDDGKSLAVATAKEFGIAEADFLAAIEAYKHVNCTHEGGGESKSEPAGDGTISPFAKDVLFHVVVHELGHALVREFDLPVLGNEETLADTFATHYIVSRMPKARASSILKARISSLMIEAEEVPRNEWTVKGEHNSDARRAYQIAATAIAYDSEAFGSLADLVEMTGSEFRGARDYGSELHRSWRRILKPLWMNDGMKSKEARLAIEDDSMFASALESGDFATELEAVLRSFDWHSQVTLRFASGDGGAGWNRSARTITVYDEYVRRFNAQGEK
;
A
#
# COMPACT_ATOMS: atom_id res chain seq x y z
N MET A 1 -34.08 66.37 -0.47
CA MET A 1 -34.35 65.07 0.17
C MET A 1 -33.25 64.15 -0.32
N ASP A 2 -32.27 63.64 0.43
CA ASP A 2 -32.01 63.53 1.86
C ASP A 2 -30.49 63.50 2.09
N ARG A 3 -29.97 64.30 3.04
CA ARG A 3 -29.33 63.89 4.32
C ARG A 3 -28.16 62.90 4.16
N VAL A 4 -26.92 63.40 4.18
CA VAL A 4 -26.05 63.62 5.38
C VAL A 4 -25.68 62.31 6.08
N ILE A 5 -24.41 61.96 5.91
CA ILE A 5 -23.65 60.87 6.50
C ILE A 5 -23.55 61.07 8.02
N PHE A 6 -23.89 60.05 8.80
CA PHE A 6 -23.53 59.94 10.21
C PHE A 6 -22.87 58.57 10.45
N CYS A 7 -21.57 58.60 10.69
CA CYS A 7 -20.78 57.45 11.14
C CYS A 7 -21.12 57.16 12.61
N ALA A 8 -21.55 55.95 12.92
CA ALA A 8 -21.60 55.43 14.29
C ALA A 8 -20.76 54.15 14.35
N ALA A 9 -19.58 54.26 14.96
CA ALA A 9 -18.74 53.13 15.32
C ALA A 9 -19.27 52.53 16.63
N ILE A 10 -19.70 51.27 16.60
CA ILE A 10 -20.03 50.51 17.80
C ILE A 10 -18.91 49.49 18.01
N ALA A 11 -18.08 49.75 19.02
CA ALA A 11 -17.10 48.80 19.53
C ALA A 11 -17.81 47.83 20.49
N ILE A 12 -17.86 46.55 20.14
CA ILE A 12 -18.33 45.48 21.03
C ILE A 12 -17.09 44.76 21.57
N SER A 13 -16.75 45.06 22.81
CA SER A 13 -15.73 44.34 23.58
C SER A 13 -16.32 43.03 24.09
N PHE A 14 -15.91 41.89 23.53
CA PHE A 14 -16.17 40.58 24.13
C PHE A 14 -15.04 40.22 25.10
N LEU A 15 -15.33 40.31 26.40
CA LEU A 15 -14.56 39.63 27.45
C LEU A 15 -14.76 38.12 27.30
N PHE A 16 -13.72 37.39 26.92
CA PHE A 16 -13.67 35.94 27.12
C PHE A 16 -13.17 35.66 28.54
N ALA A 17 -14.07 35.25 29.43
CA ALA A 17 -13.72 34.63 30.69
C ALA A 17 -13.23 33.19 30.41
N ALA A 18 -11.94 32.95 30.56
CA ALA A 18 -11.35 31.62 30.48
C ALA A 18 -11.69 30.84 31.77
N THR A 19 -12.76 30.05 31.74
CA THR A 19 -12.99 29.00 32.74
C THR A 19 -12.22 27.76 32.32
N GLY A 20 -11.14 27.47 33.05
CA GLY A 20 -10.33 26.27 32.88
C GLY A 20 -11.14 25.00 33.16
N LEU A 21 -11.27 24.16 32.13
CA LEU A 21 -11.48 22.73 32.29
C LEU A 21 -10.16 22.06 31.95
N THR A 22 -9.48 21.59 32.99
CA THR A 22 -8.26 20.79 32.91
C THR A 22 -8.57 19.45 32.24
N GLN A 23 -8.43 19.39 30.92
CA GLN A 23 -8.38 18.15 30.19
C GLN A 23 -7.07 17.46 30.58
N LYS A 24 -7.18 16.41 31.41
CA LYS A 24 -6.06 15.55 31.77
C LYS A 24 -5.65 14.76 30.52
N SER A 25 -4.80 15.34 29.68
CA SER A 25 -4.15 14.59 28.60
C SER A 25 -3.33 13.49 29.24
N LYS A 26 -3.71 12.23 29.02
CA LYS A 26 -2.76 11.13 29.19
C LYS A 26 -1.64 11.39 28.19
N SER A 27 -0.49 11.81 28.69
CA SER A 27 0.76 11.81 27.94
C SER A 27 1.01 10.38 27.47
N SER A 28 0.88 10.12 26.17
CA SER A 28 1.59 9.00 25.58
C SER A 28 3.08 9.30 25.75
N GLU A 29 3.78 8.50 26.53
CA GLU A 29 5.24 8.55 26.53
C GLU A 29 5.71 8.27 25.11
N ALA A 30 6.28 9.29 24.46
CA ALA A 30 6.90 9.16 23.16
C ALA A 30 8.04 8.14 23.29
N ILE A 31 7.97 7.05 22.53
CA ILE A 31 9.06 6.09 22.43
C ILE A 31 10.28 6.84 21.88
N ALA A 32 11.28 7.09 22.73
CA ALA A 32 12.47 7.84 22.35
C ALA A 32 13.31 7.05 21.32
N CYS A 33 13.75 7.73 20.27
CA CYS A 33 14.67 7.19 19.26
C CYS A 33 15.94 6.63 19.92
N ARG A 34 16.26 5.35 19.65
CA ARG A 34 17.45 4.67 20.22
C ARG A 34 18.67 4.69 19.28
N ILE A 35 18.64 5.45 18.20
CA ILE A 35 19.75 5.55 17.26
C ILE A 35 20.88 6.37 17.87
N ASP A 36 22.05 5.75 17.96
CA ASP A 36 23.30 6.40 18.31
C ASP A 36 24.18 6.53 17.07
N LEU A 37 24.32 7.75 16.55
CA LEU A 37 25.15 8.07 15.38
C LEU A 37 26.66 7.94 15.66
N ASN A 38 27.08 7.82 16.92
CA ASN A 38 28.49 7.49 17.22
C ASN A 38 28.75 5.98 17.11
N ASN A 39 27.70 5.14 17.08
CA ASN A 39 27.85 3.71 16.88
C ASN A 39 28.09 3.40 15.39
N VAL A 40 29.20 2.73 15.09
CA VAL A 40 29.64 2.37 13.73
C VAL A 40 28.59 1.55 12.98
N LYS A 41 27.88 0.65 13.67
CA LYS A 41 26.85 -0.19 13.06
C LYS A 41 25.63 0.65 12.67
N HIS A 42 25.10 1.44 13.60
CA HIS A 42 23.96 2.31 13.32
C HIS A 42 24.28 3.32 12.22
N MET A 43 25.45 3.97 12.28
CA MET A 43 25.87 4.89 11.22
C MET A 43 25.99 4.18 9.88
N SER A 44 26.61 3.01 9.81
CA SER A 44 26.75 2.27 8.55
C SER A 44 25.40 1.91 7.95
N ASP A 45 24.41 1.56 8.75
CA ASP A 45 23.09 1.18 8.25
C ASP A 45 22.35 2.42 7.71
N ILE A 46 22.48 3.57 8.38
CA ILE A 46 21.89 4.85 7.94
C ILE A 46 22.61 5.40 6.70
N ALA A 47 23.95 5.32 6.68
CA ALA A 47 24.79 5.69 5.54
C ALA A 47 24.44 4.86 4.30
N SER A 48 24.15 3.57 4.47
CA SER A 48 23.69 2.72 3.37
C SER A 48 22.40 3.26 2.75
N ASN A 49 21.42 3.61 3.58
CA ASN A 49 20.14 4.15 3.12
C ASN A 49 20.33 5.53 2.44
N ALA A 50 21.11 6.43 3.04
CA ALA A 50 21.41 7.72 2.46
C ALA A 50 22.08 7.58 1.07
N LEU A 51 23.08 6.70 0.95
CA LEU A 51 23.78 6.48 -0.32
C LEU A 51 22.87 5.92 -1.42
N MET A 52 22.01 4.96 -1.10
CA MET A 52 21.15 4.31 -2.11
C MET A 52 19.95 5.18 -2.49
N HIS A 53 19.36 5.89 -1.53
CA HIS A 53 18.09 6.59 -1.75
C HIS A 53 18.24 8.08 -2.07
N GLU A 54 19.19 8.79 -1.44
CA GLU A 54 19.43 10.22 -1.71
C GLU A 54 20.45 10.42 -2.83
N PHE A 55 21.54 9.65 -2.80
CA PHE A 55 22.66 9.81 -3.74
C PHE A 55 22.66 8.78 -4.88
N HIS A 56 21.67 7.88 -4.92
CA HIS A 56 21.46 6.89 -5.98
C HIS A 56 22.70 6.05 -6.33
N ILE A 57 23.48 5.69 -5.32
CA ILE A 57 24.68 4.85 -5.47
C ILE A 57 24.27 3.38 -5.49
N ASP A 58 24.76 2.62 -6.47
CA ASP A 58 24.47 1.19 -6.64
C ASP A 58 24.77 0.37 -5.37
N GLU A 59 23.80 -0.43 -4.93
CA GLU A 59 23.89 -1.27 -3.73
C GLU A 59 25.16 -2.13 -3.63
N PRO A 60 25.66 -2.79 -4.70
CA PRO A 60 26.90 -3.57 -4.61
C PRO A 60 28.13 -2.73 -4.23
N LYS A 61 28.19 -1.47 -4.67
CA LYS A 61 29.29 -0.54 -4.35
C LYS A 61 29.17 -0.06 -2.91
N VAL A 62 27.95 0.32 -2.49
CA VAL A 62 27.64 0.73 -1.11
C VAL A 62 27.99 -0.39 -0.13
N PHE A 63 27.50 -1.61 -0.39
CA PHE A 63 27.75 -2.77 0.46
C PHE A 63 29.23 -3.15 0.51
N GLY A 64 29.90 -3.16 -0.65
CA GLY A 64 31.33 -3.49 -0.74
C GLY A 64 32.21 -2.58 0.11
N PHE A 65 31.97 -1.27 0.04
CA PHE A 65 32.68 -0.28 0.85
C PHE A 65 32.30 -0.36 2.33
N LEU A 66 31.02 -0.27 2.68
CA LEU A 66 30.56 -0.19 4.07
C LEU A 66 30.85 -1.45 4.88
N LYS A 67 30.89 -2.63 4.24
CA LYS A 67 31.34 -3.89 4.87
C LYS A 67 32.79 -3.80 5.39
N THR A 68 33.64 -3.09 4.67
CA THR A 68 35.05 -2.89 5.03
C THR A 68 35.20 -1.72 6.00
N ALA A 69 34.53 -0.60 5.73
CA ALA A 69 34.55 0.59 6.59
C ALA A 69 34.08 0.28 8.02
N ARG A 70 33.03 -0.54 8.20
CA ARG A 70 32.55 -0.98 9.53
C ARG A 70 33.61 -1.63 10.42
N LYS A 71 34.65 -2.22 9.83
CA LYS A 71 35.73 -2.91 10.57
C LYS A 71 36.93 -2.01 10.85
N ASN A 72 37.04 -0.90 10.13
CA ASN A 72 38.24 -0.06 10.07
C ASN A 72 38.06 1.31 10.74
N HIS A 73 36.90 1.57 11.33
CA HIS A 73 36.58 2.82 12.00
C HIS A 73 36.09 2.54 13.42
N ASP A 74 36.58 3.35 14.37
CA ASP A 74 36.28 3.19 15.80
C ASP A 74 34.94 3.83 16.21
N ASP A 75 34.44 4.76 15.39
CA ASP A 75 33.21 5.52 15.65
C ASP A 75 32.44 5.86 14.36
N GLY A 76 31.15 6.15 14.50
CA GLY A 76 30.28 6.45 13.37
C GLY A 76 30.65 7.74 12.63
N LYS A 77 31.19 8.76 13.32
CA LYS A 77 31.55 10.02 12.64
C LYS A 77 32.74 9.81 11.71
N SER A 78 33.76 9.08 12.15
CA SER A 78 34.90 8.76 11.28
C SER A 78 34.50 7.89 10.09
N LEU A 79 33.53 6.97 10.26
CA LEU A 79 32.92 6.23 9.15
C LEU A 79 32.17 7.15 8.18
N ALA A 80 31.36 8.09 8.66
CA ALA A 80 30.58 9.00 7.81
C ALA A 80 31.48 9.90 6.95
N VAL A 81 32.56 10.44 7.52
CA VAL A 81 33.55 11.25 6.80
C VAL A 81 34.26 10.43 5.72
N ALA A 82 34.70 9.21 6.05
CA ALA A 82 35.33 8.32 5.09
C ALA A 82 34.38 7.93 3.96
N THR A 83 33.10 7.74 4.27
CA THR A 83 32.05 7.41 3.30
C THR A 83 31.79 8.56 2.33
N ALA A 84 31.61 9.79 2.84
CA ALA A 84 31.44 10.97 1.99
C ALA A 84 32.63 11.15 1.03
N LYS A 85 33.85 10.94 1.53
CA LYS A 85 35.08 11.02 0.73
C LYS A 85 35.15 9.94 -0.36
N GLU A 86 34.81 8.70 -0.05
CA GLU A 86 34.84 7.59 -1.02
C GLU A 86 33.92 7.85 -2.21
N PHE A 87 32.69 8.32 -1.94
CA PHE A 87 31.69 8.54 -2.97
C PHE A 87 31.73 9.95 -3.59
N GLY A 88 32.71 10.78 -3.21
CA GLY A 88 32.88 12.13 -3.74
C GLY A 88 31.72 13.09 -3.37
N ILE A 89 31.07 12.85 -2.23
CA ILE A 89 29.94 13.64 -1.71
C ILE A 89 30.49 14.69 -0.75
N ALA A 90 29.95 15.91 -0.78
CA ALA A 90 30.30 16.91 0.21
C ALA A 90 29.88 16.44 1.61
N GLU A 91 30.78 16.53 2.58
CA GLU A 91 30.54 16.01 3.94
C GLU A 91 29.28 16.62 4.58
N ALA A 92 29.03 17.91 4.35
CA ALA A 92 27.82 18.58 4.84
C ALA A 92 26.53 17.99 4.27
N ASP A 93 26.51 17.68 2.97
CA ASP A 93 25.34 17.09 2.29
C ASP A 93 25.12 15.65 2.75
N PHE A 94 26.21 14.90 2.94
CA PHE A 94 26.11 13.54 3.45
C PHE A 94 25.63 13.48 4.90
N LEU A 95 26.06 14.40 5.76
CA LEU A 95 25.58 14.50 7.14
C LEU A 95 24.11 14.93 7.20
N ALA A 96 23.67 15.83 6.30
CA ALA A 96 22.27 16.19 6.18
C ALA A 96 21.41 14.98 5.76
N ALA A 97 21.90 14.16 4.83
CA ALA A 97 21.24 12.91 4.45
C ALA A 97 21.22 11.91 5.59
N ILE A 98 22.32 11.71 6.34
CA ILE A 98 22.32 10.84 7.53
C ILE A 98 21.24 11.27 8.53
N GLU A 99 21.10 12.57 8.77
CA GLU A 99 20.09 13.12 9.68
C GLU A 99 18.67 12.92 9.14
N ALA A 100 18.45 13.06 7.84
CA ALA A 100 17.16 12.80 7.19
C ALA A 100 16.79 11.32 7.22
N TYR A 101 17.77 10.42 7.09
CA TYR A 101 17.56 8.98 7.00
C TYR A 101 17.70 8.23 8.33
N LYS A 102 18.09 8.89 9.42
CA LYS A 102 18.32 8.24 10.72
C LYS A 102 17.12 7.50 11.28
N HIS A 103 15.91 7.91 10.89
CA HIS A 103 14.68 7.29 11.35
C HIS A 103 14.12 6.25 10.39
N VAL A 104 14.66 6.07 9.18
CA VAL A 104 14.10 5.11 8.21
C VAL A 104 13.97 3.70 8.79
N ASN A 105 14.89 3.29 9.67
CA ASN A 105 14.91 1.98 10.34
C ASN A 105 14.42 2.01 11.81
N CYS A 106 13.77 3.10 12.26
CA CYS A 106 13.27 3.24 13.62
C CYS A 106 11.80 2.85 13.75
N THR A 107 11.42 2.25 14.89
CA THR A 107 10.07 1.74 15.17
C THR A 107 9.16 2.73 15.92
N HIS A 108 9.43 4.04 15.83
CA HIS A 108 8.61 5.10 16.44
C HIS A 108 8.06 6.07 15.38
N GLU A 109 7.03 6.85 15.72
CA GLU A 109 6.44 7.83 14.80
C GLU A 109 7.52 8.72 14.16
N GLY A 110 7.53 8.77 12.83
CA GLY A 110 8.54 9.47 12.01
C GLY A 110 9.63 8.57 11.40
N GLY A 111 9.64 7.27 11.71
CA GLY A 111 10.49 6.28 11.06
C GLY A 111 9.68 5.17 10.42
N GLY A 112 9.93 4.85 9.15
CA GLY A 112 9.33 3.66 8.55
C GLY A 112 9.56 3.47 7.06
N GLU A 113 10.59 2.71 6.71
CA GLU A 113 10.34 1.43 6.04
C GLU A 113 10.39 0.35 7.13
N SER A 114 9.24 -0.20 7.51
CA SER A 114 9.20 -1.28 8.49
C SER A 114 9.68 -2.58 7.84
N LYS A 115 10.79 -3.14 8.31
CA LYS A 115 10.91 -4.60 8.32
C LYS A 115 9.92 -5.11 9.36
N SER A 116 8.89 -5.83 8.90
CA SER A 116 7.85 -6.39 9.76
C SER A 116 8.46 -7.39 10.75
N GLU A 117 8.16 -7.20 12.04
CA GLU A 117 8.22 -8.31 12.99
C GLU A 117 7.30 -9.44 12.48
N PRO A 118 7.65 -10.73 12.68
CA PRO A 118 6.77 -11.83 12.32
C PRO A 118 5.42 -11.62 12.99
N ALA A 119 4.34 -11.79 12.20
CA ALA A 119 2.99 -11.60 12.69
C ALA A 119 2.74 -12.61 13.82
N GLY A 120 2.49 -12.13 15.04
CA GLY A 120 2.02 -12.99 16.13
C GLY A 120 0.71 -13.69 15.73
N ASP A 121 0.44 -14.86 16.31
CA ASP A 121 -0.81 -15.60 16.10
C ASP A 121 -2.02 -14.66 16.26
N GLY A 122 -2.79 -14.46 15.18
CA GLY A 122 -3.94 -13.54 15.12
C GLY A 122 -3.68 -12.09 14.68
N THR A 123 -2.46 -11.71 14.28
CA THR A 123 -2.18 -10.39 13.66
C THR A 123 -2.11 -10.46 12.14
N ILE A 124 -2.49 -9.38 11.43
CA ILE A 124 -2.36 -9.29 9.97
C ILE A 124 -1.21 -8.33 9.64
N SER A 125 -0.17 -8.83 8.99
CA SER A 125 1.02 -8.04 8.62
C SER A 125 0.66 -6.93 7.62
N PRO A 126 1.43 -5.83 7.54
CA PRO A 126 1.22 -4.80 6.53
C PRO A 126 1.24 -5.36 5.10
N PHE A 127 2.17 -6.27 4.81
CA PHE A 127 2.23 -6.96 3.51
C PHE A 127 0.94 -7.74 3.24
N ALA A 128 0.47 -8.53 4.20
CA ALA A 128 -0.75 -9.31 4.05
C ALA A 128 -2.00 -8.42 3.85
N LYS A 129 -2.12 -7.31 4.60
CA LYS A 129 -3.19 -6.31 4.38
C LYS A 129 -3.18 -5.79 2.95
N ASP A 130 -2.01 -5.48 2.42
CA ASP A 130 -1.86 -4.91 1.08
C ASP A 130 -2.19 -5.91 -0.03
N VAL A 131 -1.72 -7.15 0.11
CA VAL A 131 -2.10 -8.24 -0.81
C VAL A 131 -3.61 -8.50 -0.75
N LEU A 132 -4.16 -8.64 0.46
CA LEU A 132 -5.59 -8.88 0.69
C LEU A 132 -6.45 -7.74 0.18
N PHE A 133 -5.98 -6.50 0.26
CA PHE A 133 -6.69 -5.37 -0.32
C PHE A 133 -6.92 -5.58 -1.81
N HIS A 134 -5.85 -5.87 -2.57
CA HIS A 134 -5.99 -6.15 -3.99
C HIS A 134 -6.89 -7.36 -4.25
N VAL A 135 -6.72 -8.47 -3.51
CA VAL A 135 -7.54 -9.68 -3.66
C VAL A 135 -9.02 -9.36 -3.47
N VAL A 136 -9.40 -8.65 -2.39
CA VAL A 136 -10.80 -8.34 -2.14
C VAL A 136 -11.37 -7.42 -3.22
N VAL A 137 -10.59 -6.45 -3.72
CA VAL A 137 -11.02 -5.62 -4.85
C VAL A 137 -11.12 -6.44 -6.15
N HIS A 138 -10.28 -7.46 -6.33
CA HIS A 138 -10.41 -8.42 -7.43
C HIS A 138 -11.72 -9.19 -7.33
N GLU A 139 -12.05 -9.75 -6.16
CA GLU A 139 -13.33 -10.45 -5.94
C GLU A 139 -14.55 -9.53 -6.12
N LEU A 140 -14.39 -8.26 -5.77
CA LEU A 140 -15.38 -7.24 -6.04
C LEU A 140 -15.60 -7.01 -7.54
N GLY A 141 -14.58 -7.20 -8.37
CA GLY A 141 -14.72 -7.22 -9.83
C GLY A 141 -15.71 -8.29 -10.30
N HIS A 142 -15.61 -9.51 -9.76
CA HIS A 142 -16.59 -10.57 -10.03
C HIS A 142 -17.99 -10.19 -9.52
N ALA A 143 -18.09 -9.60 -8.33
CA ALA A 143 -19.38 -9.13 -7.81
C ALA A 143 -20.03 -8.10 -8.74
N LEU A 144 -19.27 -7.11 -9.24
CA LEU A 144 -19.78 -6.11 -10.18
C LEU A 144 -20.26 -6.73 -11.50
N VAL A 145 -19.51 -7.68 -12.05
CA VAL A 145 -19.91 -8.40 -13.26
C VAL A 145 -21.28 -9.05 -13.08
N ARG A 146 -21.51 -9.68 -11.92
CA ARG A 146 -22.73 -10.46 -11.68
C ARG A 146 -23.92 -9.63 -11.22
N GLU A 147 -23.73 -8.58 -10.42
CA GLU A 147 -24.84 -7.75 -9.92
C GLU A 147 -25.23 -6.65 -10.92
N PHE A 148 -24.34 -6.21 -11.80
CA PHE A 148 -24.66 -5.19 -12.81
C PHE A 148 -24.72 -5.73 -14.24
N ASP A 149 -24.69 -7.06 -14.41
CA ASP A 149 -24.71 -7.76 -15.70
C ASP A 149 -23.67 -7.20 -16.70
N LEU A 150 -22.45 -6.94 -16.22
CA LEU A 150 -21.40 -6.36 -17.06
C LEU A 150 -20.95 -7.39 -18.11
N PRO A 151 -20.68 -6.95 -19.36
CA PRO A 151 -20.25 -7.86 -20.40
C PRO A 151 -18.84 -8.41 -20.13
N VAL A 152 -18.69 -9.73 -20.23
CA VAL A 152 -17.39 -10.42 -20.16
C VAL A 152 -16.95 -10.77 -21.57
N LEU A 153 -16.06 -9.95 -22.14
CA LEU A 153 -15.60 -10.09 -23.54
C LEU A 153 -14.24 -10.81 -23.67
N GLY A 154 -13.72 -11.36 -22.56
CA GLY A 154 -12.44 -12.03 -22.49
C GLY A 154 -12.34 -12.91 -21.25
N ASN A 155 -11.12 -13.16 -20.79
CA ASN A 155 -10.89 -13.90 -19.55
C ASN A 155 -11.34 -13.08 -18.32
N GLU A 156 -12.26 -13.63 -17.52
CA GLU A 156 -12.88 -12.91 -16.40
C GLU A 156 -11.86 -12.58 -15.30
N GLU A 157 -10.92 -13.46 -15.02
CA GLU A 157 -9.84 -13.25 -14.03
C GLU A 157 -8.93 -12.08 -14.41
N THR A 158 -8.57 -11.97 -15.69
CA THR A 158 -7.80 -10.84 -16.22
C THR A 158 -8.60 -9.54 -16.12
N LEU A 159 -9.92 -9.62 -16.35
CA LEU A 159 -10.84 -8.49 -16.18
C LEU A 159 -10.89 -8.07 -14.71
N ALA A 160 -11.00 -9.00 -13.76
CA ALA A 160 -11.00 -8.73 -12.33
C ALA A 160 -9.67 -8.13 -11.82
N ASP A 161 -8.52 -8.64 -12.25
CA ASP A 161 -7.20 -8.04 -11.95
C ASP A 161 -7.07 -6.62 -12.54
N THR A 162 -7.57 -6.40 -13.76
CA THR A 162 -7.55 -5.07 -14.39
C THR A 162 -8.48 -4.10 -13.67
N PHE A 163 -9.65 -4.57 -13.23
CA PHE A 163 -10.57 -3.78 -12.40
C PHE A 163 -9.90 -3.37 -11.09
N ALA A 164 -9.33 -4.34 -10.36
CA ALA A 164 -8.69 -4.09 -9.08
C ALA A 164 -7.56 -3.07 -9.22
N THR A 165 -6.68 -3.28 -10.20
CA THR A 165 -5.59 -2.34 -10.50
C THR A 165 -6.13 -0.95 -10.82
N HIS A 166 -7.14 -0.85 -11.70
CA HIS A 166 -7.75 0.43 -12.06
C HIS A 166 -8.38 1.14 -10.85
N TYR A 167 -9.11 0.42 -10.00
CA TYR A 167 -9.71 0.95 -8.79
C TYR A 167 -8.62 1.53 -7.87
N ILE A 168 -7.59 0.74 -7.60
CA ILE A 168 -6.49 1.12 -6.70
C ILE A 168 -5.80 2.39 -7.20
N VAL A 169 -5.37 2.43 -8.46
CA VAL A 169 -4.64 3.61 -9.00
C VAL A 169 -5.51 4.86 -9.15
N SER A 170 -6.83 4.71 -9.29
CA SER A 170 -7.73 5.84 -9.55
C SER A 170 -8.46 6.37 -8.32
N ARG A 171 -8.53 5.58 -7.24
CA ARG A 171 -9.31 5.94 -6.03
C ARG A 171 -8.47 6.04 -4.77
N MET A 172 -7.31 5.38 -4.71
CA MET A 172 -6.46 5.43 -3.52
C MET A 172 -5.40 6.54 -3.65
N PRO A 173 -4.92 7.11 -2.52
CA PRO A 173 -3.74 7.96 -2.53
C PRO A 173 -2.55 7.25 -3.17
N LYS A 174 -1.73 7.96 -3.96
CA LYS A 174 -0.62 7.35 -4.73
C LYS A 174 0.31 6.47 -3.88
N ALA A 175 0.68 6.91 -2.68
CA ALA A 175 1.52 6.13 -1.78
C ALA A 175 0.85 4.81 -1.35
N ARG A 176 -0.44 4.86 -0.99
CA ARG A 176 -1.24 3.67 -0.63
C ARG A 176 -1.37 2.72 -1.83
N ALA A 177 -1.69 3.26 -3.01
CA ALA A 177 -1.78 2.50 -4.25
C ALA A 177 -0.47 1.78 -4.58
N SER A 178 0.67 2.48 -4.49
CA SER A 178 1.98 1.89 -4.71
C SER A 178 2.29 0.77 -3.72
N SER A 179 1.95 0.93 -2.43
CA SER A 179 2.14 -0.12 -1.42
C SER A 179 1.35 -1.38 -1.76
N ILE A 180 0.05 -1.23 -2.03
CA ILE A 180 -0.86 -2.32 -2.41
C ILE A 180 -0.34 -3.07 -3.65
N LEU A 181 0.00 -2.33 -4.71
CA LEU A 181 0.42 -2.93 -5.97
C LEU A 181 1.79 -3.61 -5.86
N LYS A 182 2.76 -3.00 -5.16
CA LYS A 182 4.05 -3.62 -4.88
C LYS A 182 3.86 -4.95 -4.13
N ALA A 183 3.09 -4.95 -3.05
CA ALA A 183 2.85 -6.16 -2.26
C ALA A 183 2.18 -7.26 -3.09
N ARG A 184 1.14 -6.93 -3.87
CA ARG A 184 0.46 -7.91 -4.71
C ARG A 184 1.36 -8.48 -5.81
N ILE A 185 2.12 -7.63 -6.48
CA ILE A 185 3.07 -8.06 -7.52
C ILE A 185 4.13 -8.98 -6.90
N SER A 186 4.74 -8.58 -5.78
CA SER A 186 5.72 -9.41 -5.09
C SER A 186 5.14 -10.75 -4.63
N SER A 187 3.92 -10.77 -4.08
CA SER A 187 3.21 -12.00 -3.71
C SER A 187 3.04 -12.95 -4.90
N LEU A 188 2.60 -12.44 -6.06
CA LEU A 188 2.48 -13.23 -7.27
C LEU A 188 3.83 -13.70 -7.82
N MET A 189 4.89 -12.91 -7.69
CA MET A 189 6.24 -13.31 -8.11
C MET A 189 6.81 -14.41 -7.22
N ILE A 190 6.58 -14.36 -5.90
CA ILE A 190 6.91 -15.46 -4.98
C ILE A 190 6.20 -16.75 -5.43
N GLU A 191 4.91 -16.67 -5.75
CA GLU A 191 4.12 -17.82 -6.22
C GLU A 191 4.61 -18.34 -7.58
N ALA A 192 5.02 -17.44 -8.47
CA ALA A 192 5.56 -17.81 -9.76
C ALA A 192 6.91 -18.54 -9.67
N GLU A 193 7.71 -18.27 -8.64
CA GLU A 193 8.98 -18.97 -8.37
C GLU A 193 8.77 -20.37 -7.78
N GLU A 194 7.62 -20.65 -7.16
CA GLU A 194 7.28 -21.96 -6.60
C GLU A 194 6.99 -23.00 -7.71
N VAL A 195 6.70 -22.56 -8.94
CA VAL A 195 6.40 -23.42 -10.09
C VAL A 195 7.37 -23.13 -11.25
N PRO A 196 8.16 -24.13 -11.70
CA PRO A 196 9.03 -23.97 -12.86
C PRO A 196 8.27 -23.45 -14.09
N ARG A 197 8.88 -22.54 -14.86
CA ARG A 197 8.22 -21.89 -16.01
C ARG A 197 7.69 -22.86 -17.07
N ASN A 198 8.39 -23.98 -17.29
CA ASN A 198 7.98 -25.05 -18.20
C ASN A 198 6.80 -25.88 -17.68
N GLU A 199 6.41 -25.70 -16.41
CA GLU A 199 5.29 -26.38 -15.75
C GLU A 199 4.10 -25.43 -15.52
N TRP A 200 4.20 -24.17 -15.94
CA TRP A 200 3.09 -23.23 -15.85
C TRP A 200 1.87 -23.77 -16.60
N THR A 201 0.79 -23.98 -15.85
CA THR A 201 -0.46 -24.50 -16.40
C THR A 201 -1.09 -23.47 -17.33
N VAL A 202 -1.50 -23.94 -18.51
CA VAL A 202 -2.43 -23.21 -19.40
C VAL A 202 -3.88 -23.67 -19.21
N LYS A 203 -4.10 -24.57 -18.23
CA LYS A 203 -5.42 -25.06 -17.81
C LYS A 203 -5.86 -24.27 -16.58
N GLY A 204 -7.15 -23.93 -16.52
CA GLY A 204 -7.73 -23.13 -15.44
C GLY A 204 -8.15 -21.75 -15.93
N GLU A 205 -8.80 -20.99 -15.05
CA GLU A 205 -9.33 -19.66 -15.36
C GLU A 205 -8.28 -18.56 -15.18
N HIS A 206 -7.27 -18.76 -14.33
CA HIS A 206 -6.19 -17.79 -14.13
C HIS A 206 -5.05 -17.95 -15.15
N ASN A 207 -4.43 -16.83 -15.53
CA ASN A 207 -3.09 -16.84 -16.13
C ASN A 207 -2.04 -17.28 -15.08
N SER A 208 -0.82 -17.63 -15.52
CA SER A 208 0.29 -17.84 -14.57
C SER A 208 0.54 -16.61 -13.69
N ASP A 209 0.99 -16.82 -12.45
CA ASP A 209 1.11 -15.73 -11.48
C ASP A 209 2.09 -14.64 -11.95
N ALA A 210 3.21 -15.00 -12.60
CA ALA A 210 4.10 -14.04 -13.25
C ALA A 210 3.39 -13.23 -14.35
N ARG A 211 2.48 -13.85 -15.12
CA ARG A 211 1.72 -13.13 -16.15
C ARG A 211 0.74 -12.16 -15.51
N ARG A 212 0.08 -12.55 -14.42
CA ARG A 212 -0.81 -11.67 -13.64
C ARG A 212 -0.03 -10.50 -13.06
N ALA A 213 1.10 -10.75 -12.42
CA ALA A 213 2.00 -9.74 -11.87
C ALA A 213 2.40 -8.70 -12.92
N TYR A 214 2.85 -9.18 -14.08
CA TYR A 214 3.19 -8.31 -15.22
C TYR A 214 2.00 -7.46 -15.68
N GLN A 215 0.80 -8.05 -15.79
CA GLN A 215 -0.39 -7.32 -16.25
C GLN A 215 -0.81 -6.23 -15.25
N ILE A 216 -0.71 -6.50 -13.95
CA ILE A 216 -0.97 -5.51 -12.89
C ILE A 216 0.04 -4.36 -12.99
N ALA A 217 1.34 -4.66 -13.06
CA ALA A 217 2.39 -3.65 -13.24
C ALA A 217 2.15 -2.79 -14.49
N ALA A 218 1.90 -3.41 -15.64
CA ALA A 218 1.70 -2.71 -16.89
C ALA A 218 0.46 -1.81 -16.85
N THR A 219 -0.62 -2.29 -16.25
CA THR A 219 -1.87 -1.53 -16.11
C THR A 219 -1.63 -0.32 -15.19
N ALA A 220 -0.93 -0.48 -14.07
CA ALA A 220 -0.60 0.64 -13.20
C ALA A 220 0.30 1.68 -13.88
N ILE A 221 1.36 1.24 -14.58
CA ILE A 221 2.26 2.11 -15.35
C ILE A 221 1.51 2.88 -16.44
N ALA A 222 0.50 2.27 -17.07
CA ALA A 222 -0.31 2.93 -18.08
C ALA A 222 -1.20 4.05 -17.51
N TYR A 223 -1.57 3.96 -16.24
CA TYR A 223 -2.32 5.01 -15.55
C TYR A 223 -1.44 6.23 -15.28
N ASP A 224 -0.29 6.01 -14.64
CA ASP A 224 0.66 7.05 -14.26
C ASP A 224 2.06 6.43 -14.19
N SER A 225 2.82 6.56 -15.28
CA SER A 225 4.15 5.97 -15.40
C SER A 225 5.19 6.60 -14.49
N GLU A 226 4.95 7.83 -14.03
CA GLU A 226 5.83 8.51 -13.08
C GLU A 226 5.63 7.93 -11.67
N ALA A 227 4.37 7.79 -11.25
CA ALA A 227 4.05 7.26 -9.92
C ALA A 227 4.34 5.75 -9.78
N PHE A 228 4.09 4.98 -10.85
CA PHE A 228 4.11 3.52 -10.80
C PHE A 228 5.25 2.90 -11.63
N GLY A 229 6.16 3.70 -12.16
CA GLY A 229 7.25 3.23 -13.03
C GLY A 229 8.15 2.17 -12.39
N SER A 230 8.40 2.27 -11.08
CA SER A 230 9.22 1.30 -10.33
C SER A 230 8.60 -0.09 -10.23
N LEU A 231 7.32 -0.27 -10.55
CA LEU A 231 6.71 -1.60 -10.62
C LEU A 231 7.27 -2.44 -11.78
N ALA A 232 7.88 -1.80 -12.79
CA ALA A 232 8.51 -2.47 -13.92
C ALA A 232 9.66 -3.39 -13.47
N ASP A 233 10.40 -2.98 -12.44
CA ASP A 233 11.58 -3.70 -11.95
C ASP A 233 11.17 -5.04 -11.29
N LEU A 234 10.03 -5.07 -10.61
CA LEU A 234 9.50 -6.27 -9.93
C LEU A 234 9.13 -7.41 -10.90
N VAL A 235 8.95 -7.09 -12.17
CA VAL A 235 8.51 -8.04 -13.22
C VAL A 235 9.47 -8.07 -14.40
N GLU A 236 10.67 -7.52 -14.21
CA GLU A 236 11.75 -7.48 -15.20
C GLU A 236 11.33 -6.90 -16.57
N MET A 237 10.47 -5.87 -16.56
CA MET A 237 9.99 -5.25 -17.79
C MET A 237 11.10 -4.53 -18.56
N THR A 238 11.24 -4.85 -19.84
CA THR A 238 12.15 -4.14 -20.74
C THR A 238 11.64 -2.74 -21.09
N GLY A 239 12.53 -1.84 -21.53
CA GLY A 239 12.14 -0.49 -21.93
C GLY A 239 11.13 -0.43 -23.09
N SER A 240 11.12 -1.42 -23.99
CA SER A 240 10.11 -1.54 -25.05
C SER A 240 8.74 -1.94 -24.50
N GLU A 241 8.71 -2.85 -23.54
CA GLU A 241 7.49 -3.30 -22.89
C GLU A 241 6.87 -2.20 -22.03
N PHE A 242 7.69 -1.45 -21.31
CA PHE A 242 7.27 -0.26 -20.57
C PHE A 242 6.55 0.75 -21.48
N ARG A 243 7.10 1.02 -22.67
CA ARG A 243 6.46 1.90 -23.65
C ARG A 243 5.17 1.29 -24.20
N GLY A 244 5.15 -0.02 -24.46
CA GLY A 244 3.96 -0.74 -24.91
C GLY A 244 2.81 -0.72 -23.89
N ALA A 245 3.13 -0.91 -22.60
CA ALA A 245 2.18 -0.85 -21.50
C ALA A 245 1.38 0.46 -21.49
N ARG A 246 2.08 1.59 -21.68
CA ARG A 246 1.45 2.92 -21.75
C ARG A 246 0.45 3.05 -22.91
N ASP A 247 0.73 2.40 -24.03
CA ASP A 247 -0.12 2.47 -25.22
C ASP A 247 -1.43 1.70 -25.00
N TYR A 248 -1.37 0.40 -24.69
CA TYR A 248 -2.57 -0.42 -24.57
C TYR A 248 -3.35 -0.22 -23.26
N GLY A 249 -2.68 0.09 -22.14
CA GLY A 249 -3.34 0.20 -20.85
C GLY A 249 -4.23 1.46 -20.72
N SER A 250 -3.98 2.48 -21.55
CA SER A 250 -4.80 3.70 -21.59
C SER A 250 -6.27 3.42 -21.95
N GLU A 251 -6.51 2.48 -22.87
CA GLU A 251 -7.86 2.07 -23.27
C GLU A 251 -8.54 1.22 -22.20
N LEU A 252 -7.79 0.43 -21.42
CA LEU A 252 -8.33 -0.33 -20.27
C LEU A 252 -8.92 0.63 -19.23
N HIS A 253 -8.16 1.65 -18.82
CA HIS A 253 -8.65 2.65 -17.87
C HIS A 253 -9.82 3.47 -18.41
N ARG A 254 -9.78 3.83 -19.71
CA ARG A 254 -10.90 4.54 -20.33
C ARG A 254 -12.17 3.69 -20.32
N SER A 255 -12.04 2.39 -20.58
CA SER A 255 -13.16 1.44 -20.58
C SER A 255 -13.74 1.30 -19.17
N TRP A 256 -12.91 1.08 -18.16
CA TRP A 256 -13.37 1.00 -16.77
C TRP A 256 -14.02 2.29 -16.29
N ARG A 257 -13.45 3.47 -16.57
CA ARG A 257 -14.11 4.74 -16.21
C ARG A 257 -15.51 4.87 -16.81
N ARG A 258 -15.72 4.42 -18.04
CA ARG A 258 -17.04 4.46 -18.71
C ARG A 258 -18.01 3.47 -18.09
N ILE A 259 -17.58 2.24 -17.84
CA ILE A 259 -18.38 1.16 -17.28
C ILE A 259 -18.79 1.47 -15.84
N LEU A 260 -17.86 1.97 -15.02
CA LEU A 260 -18.10 2.20 -13.59
C LEU A 260 -18.89 3.47 -13.33
N LYS A 261 -18.87 4.47 -14.23
CA LYS A 261 -19.55 5.76 -14.05
C LYS A 261 -20.99 5.64 -13.53
N PRO A 262 -21.88 4.80 -14.11
CA PRO A 262 -23.25 4.63 -13.62
C PRO A 262 -23.37 3.76 -12.37
N LEU A 263 -22.32 3.07 -11.94
CA LEU A 263 -22.37 2.09 -10.84
C LEU A 263 -21.95 2.69 -9.50
N TRP A 264 -21.42 3.92 -9.49
CA TRP A 264 -20.98 4.58 -8.27
C TRP A 264 -22.15 5.12 -7.47
N MET A 265 -22.01 5.09 -6.14
CA MET A 265 -22.76 6.00 -5.28
C MET A 265 -22.43 7.45 -5.66
N ASN A 266 -23.42 8.33 -5.51
CA ASN A 266 -23.19 9.77 -5.60
C ASN A 266 -22.14 10.23 -4.59
N ASP A 267 -21.42 11.31 -4.91
CA ASP A 267 -20.36 11.84 -4.04
C ASP A 267 -20.86 12.09 -2.60
N GLY A 268 -20.11 11.59 -1.62
CA GLY A 268 -20.45 11.68 -0.20
C GLY A 268 -21.49 10.67 0.29
N MET A 269 -22.12 9.91 -0.61
CA MET A 269 -23.06 8.84 -0.25
C MET A 269 -22.34 7.50 -0.10
N LYS A 270 -22.87 6.66 0.79
CA LYS A 270 -22.40 5.29 1.02
C LYS A 270 -23.58 4.33 0.85
N SER A 271 -23.38 3.25 0.13
CA SER A 271 -24.41 2.23 -0.03
C SER A 271 -24.76 1.60 1.32
N LYS A 272 -26.06 1.38 1.54
CA LYS A 272 -26.61 0.62 2.67
C LYS A 272 -26.69 -0.87 2.36
N GLU A 273 -26.57 -1.22 1.08
CA GLU A 273 -26.62 -2.58 0.55
C GLU A 273 -25.22 -3.22 0.46
N ALA A 274 -24.30 -2.75 1.30
CA ALA A 274 -22.99 -3.36 1.50
C ALA A 274 -22.74 -3.50 2.99
N ARG A 275 -22.22 -4.66 3.41
CA ARG A 275 -21.84 -4.90 4.81
C ARG A 275 -20.54 -5.70 4.91
N LEU A 276 -19.82 -5.44 5.99
CA LEU A 276 -18.73 -6.26 6.48
C LEU A 276 -19.26 -7.24 7.53
N ALA A 277 -18.81 -8.49 7.48
CA ALA A 277 -19.04 -9.50 8.50
C ALA A 277 -17.71 -10.15 8.88
N ILE A 278 -17.44 -10.25 10.17
CA ILE A 278 -16.27 -10.93 10.73
C ILE A 278 -16.83 -12.03 11.62
N GLU A 279 -16.43 -13.28 11.39
CA GLU A 279 -16.87 -14.40 12.23
C GLU A 279 -16.10 -14.40 13.56
N ASP A 280 -16.81 -14.59 14.67
CA ASP A 280 -16.25 -14.54 16.03
C ASP A 280 -15.13 -15.58 16.26
N ASP A 281 -15.15 -16.68 15.50
CA ASP A 281 -14.17 -17.77 15.56
C ASP A 281 -13.02 -17.60 14.55
N SER A 282 -12.99 -16.52 13.77
CA SER A 282 -11.82 -16.15 12.95
C SER A 282 -10.64 -15.80 13.86
N MET A 283 -9.47 -16.37 13.58
CA MET A 283 -8.26 -16.07 14.34
C MET A 283 -7.81 -14.60 14.20
N PHE A 284 -8.27 -13.90 13.16
CA PHE A 284 -7.95 -12.50 12.91
C PHE A 284 -9.05 -11.53 13.35
N ALA A 285 -10.13 -12.01 13.99
CA ALA A 285 -11.29 -11.18 14.34
C ALA A 285 -10.88 -9.91 15.11
N SER A 286 -10.10 -10.06 16.19
CA SER A 286 -9.62 -8.93 16.99
C SER A 286 -8.82 -7.91 16.17
N ALA A 287 -7.94 -8.37 15.27
CA ALA A 287 -7.14 -7.48 14.42
C ALA A 287 -7.99 -6.76 13.36
N LEU A 288 -9.03 -7.41 12.84
CA LEU A 288 -9.96 -6.84 11.87
C LEU A 288 -10.92 -5.83 12.51
N GLU A 289 -11.39 -6.11 13.74
CA GLU A 289 -12.30 -5.24 14.49
C GLU A 289 -11.63 -4.00 15.06
N SER A 290 -10.40 -4.14 15.55
CA SER A 290 -9.64 -3.03 16.14
C SER A 290 -8.87 -2.20 15.10
N GLY A 291 -8.63 -2.77 13.92
CA GLY A 291 -7.87 -2.15 12.85
C GLY A 291 -8.68 -1.29 11.88
N ASP A 292 -7.98 -0.48 11.10
CA ASP A 292 -8.56 0.32 10.00
C ASP A 292 -8.78 -0.49 8.72
N PHE A 293 -8.05 -1.59 8.54
CA PHE A 293 -8.06 -2.39 7.31
C PHE A 293 -9.45 -2.88 6.89
N ALA A 294 -10.22 -3.45 7.81
CA ALA A 294 -11.56 -3.94 7.49
C ALA A 294 -12.52 -2.77 7.16
N THR A 295 -12.34 -1.62 7.82
CA THR A 295 -13.07 -0.38 7.53
C THR A 295 -12.69 0.20 6.16
N GLU A 296 -11.42 0.13 5.78
CA GLU A 296 -10.92 0.53 4.45
C GLU A 296 -11.62 -0.28 3.34
N LEU A 297 -11.66 -1.61 3.49
CA LEU A 297 -12.35 -2.51 2.56
C LEU A 297 -13.87 -2.30 2.54
N GLU A 298 -14.50 -2.08 3.69
CA GLU A 298 -15.92 -1.78 3.75
C GLU A 298 -16.24 -0.47 3.00
N ALA A 299 -15.38 0.55 3.11
CA ALA A 299 -15.54 1.80 2.38
C ALA A 299 -15.46 1.59 0.86
N VAL A 300 -14.60 0.67 0.38
CA VAL A 300 -14.56 0.26 -1.03
C VAL A 300 -15.90 -0.34 -1.46
N LEU A 301 -16.41 -1.35 -0.73
CA LEU A 301 -17.68 -1.99 -1.05
C LEU A 301 -18.84 -1.00 -1.07
N ARG A 302 -18.88 -0.08 -0.08
CA ARG A 302 -19.94 0.92 0.06
C ARG A 302 -19.88 2.03 -1.00
N SER A 303 -18.86 2.07 -1.85
CA SER A 303 -18.74 3.08 -2.91
C SER A 303 -19.60 2.80 -4.14
N PHE A 304 -20.18 1.61 -4.26
CA PHE A 304 -21.02 1.19 -5.39
C PHE A 304 -22.52 1.21 -5.04
N ASP A 305 -23.36 1.58 -6.00
CA ASP A 305 -24.83 1.66 -5.87
C ASP A 305 -25.49 0.29 -6.08
N TRP A 306 -25.24 -0.63 -5.14
CA TRP A 306 -25.79 -1.99 -5.19
C TRP A 306 -27.32 -2.02 -5.13
N HIS A 307 -27.93 -2.85 -5.98
CA HIS A 307 -29.37 -3.10 -5.93
C HIS A 307 -29.77 -4.17 -4.89
N SER A 308 -28.80 -4.86 -4.28
CA SER A 308 -29.01 -5.95 -3.31
C SER A 308 -27.83 -6.06 -2.37
N GLN A 309 -28.07 -6.62 -1.18
CA GLN A 309 -27.03 -6.72 -0.16
C GLN A 309 -25.85 -7.58 -0.62
N VAL A 310 -24.67 -6.94 -0.68
CA VAL A 310 -23.36 -7.56 -0.90
C VAL A 310 -22.60 -7.62 0.42
N THR A 311 -22.00 -8.77 0.73
CA THR A 311 -21.26 -8.98 1.97
C THR A 311 -19.78 -9.24 1.70
N LEU A 312 -18.88 -8.55 2.42
CA LEU A 312 -17.51 -9.01 2.62
C LEU A 312 -17.46 -9.76 3.95
N ARG A 313 -17.07 -11.03 3.92
CA ARG A 313 -17.02 -11.91 5.07
C ARG A 313 -15.59 -12.39 5.33
N PHE A 314 -15.07 -12.16 6.52
CA PHE A 314 -13.89 -12.83 7.05
C PHE A 314 -14.34 -14.03 7.88
N ALA A 315 -13.86 -15.22 7.51
CA ALA A 315 -14.37 -16.49 8.03
C ALA A 315 -13.24 -17.41 8.51
N SER A 316 -13.54 -18.23 9.52
CA SER A 316 -12.64 -19.30 9.93
C SER A 316 -12.58 -20.40 8.86
N GLY A 317 -11.41 -21.02 8.66
CA GLY A 317 -11.26 -22.16 7.74
C GLY A 317 -9.99 -22.16 6.89
N ASP A 318 -9.88 -23.18 6.03
CA ASP A 318 -8.72 -23.52 5.20
C ASP A 318 -8.83 -23.08 3.72
N GLY A 319 -9.85 -22.26 3.41
CA GLY A 319 -10.10 -21.80 2.04
C GLY A 319 -9.25 -20.61 1.59
N GLY A 320 -9.51 -20.14 0.37
CA GLY A 320 -8.90 -18.95 -0.22
C GLY A 320 -9.73 -17.67 -0.03
N ALA A 321 -9.72 -16.80 -1.03
CA ALA A 321 -10.72 -15.75 -1.19
C ALA A 321 -11.61 -16.07 -2.40
N GLY A 322 -12.86 -15.60 -2.39
CA GLY A 322 -13.76 -15.84 -3.52
C GLY A 322 -15.12 -15.17 -3.42
N TRP A 323 -15.63 -14.70 -4.56
CA TRP A 323 -17.03 -14.29 -4.74
C TRP A 323 -17.98 -15.48 -4.90
N ASN A 324 -19.02 -15.54 -4.06
CA ASN A 324 -20.13 -16.48 -4.21
C ASN A 324 -21.39 -15.77 -4.73
N ARG A 325 -21.79 -16.08 -5.97
CA ARG A 325 -22.97 -15.48 -6.62
C ARG A 325 -24.29 -15.71 -5.88
N SER A 326 -24.52 -16.92 -5.38
CA SER A 326 -25.79 -17.27 -4.73
C SER A 326 -25.95 -16.58 -3.38
N ALA A 327 -24.85 -16.48 -2.63
CA ALA A 327 -24.83 -15.84 -1.32
C ALA A 327 -24.64 -14.31 -1.39
N ARG A 328 -24.18 -13.79 -2.53
CA ARG A 328 -23.71 -12.41 -2.71
C ARG A 328 -22.63 -12.01 -1.71
N THR A 329 -21.68 -12.92 -1.52
CA THR A 329 -20.65 -12.78 -0.48
C THR A 329 -19.27 -13.02 -1.05
N ILE A 330 -18.38 -12.05 -0.85
CA ILE A 330 -16.93 -12.24 -0.93
C ILE A 330 -16.51 -12.85 0.40
N THR A 331 -15.94 -14.05 0.40
CA THR A 331 -15.38 -14.67 1.61
C THR A 331 -13.86 -14.63 1.55
N VAL A 332 -13.21 -14.28 2.65
CA VAL A 332 -11.77 -14.42 2.88
C VAL A 332 -11.58 -15.34 4.08
N TYR A 333 -10.90 -16.46 3.88
CA TYR A 333 -10.65 -17.44 4.95
C TYR A 333 -9.32 -17.17 5.68
N ASP A 334 -9.26 -17.54 6.96
CA ASP A 334 -8.09 -17.38 7.81
C ASP A 334 -6.81 -17.97 7.21
N GLU A 335 -6.88 -19.16 6.59
CA GLU A 335 -5.69 -19.77 5.98
C GLU A 335 -5.09 -18.93 4.86
N TYR A 336 -5.93 -18.22 4.12
CA TYR A 336 -5.46 -17.31 3.08
C TYR A 336 -4.72 -16.11 3.67
N VAL A 337 -5.20 -15.59 4.80
CA VAL A 337 -4.53 -14.51 5.54
C VAL A 337 -3.19 -15.01 6.12
N ARG A 338 -3.16 -16.20 6.71
CA ARG A 338 -1.93 -16.84 7.23
C ARG A 338 -0.88 -17.02 6.14
N ARG A 339 -1.29 -17.49 4.97
CA ARG A 339 -0.41 -17.65 3.81
C ARG A 339 0.28 -16.32 3.46
N PHE A 340 -0.47 -15.22 3.41
CA PHE A 340 0.12 -13.91 3.08
C PHE A 340 0.95 -13.31 4.21
N ASN A 341 0.61 -13.58 5.46
CA ASN A 341 1.50 -13.26 6.58
C ASN A 341 2.86 -13.94 6.40
N ALA A 342 2.86 -15.25 6.10
CA ALA A 342 4.08 -16.03 5.88
C ALA A 342 4.87 -15.56 4.65
N GLN A 343 4.19 -15.13 3.58
CA GLN A 343 4.88 -14.52 2.42
C GLN A 343 5.59 -13.22 2.80
N GLY A 344 5.00 -12.40 3.67
CA GLY A 344 5.60 -11.13 4.11
C GLY A 344 6.83 -11.27 5.02
N GLU A 345 7.18 -12.50 5.42
CA GLU A 345 8.38 -12.80 6.20
C GLU A 345 9.57 -13.23 5.33
N LYS A 346 9.34 -13.54 4.05
CA LYS A 346 10.36 -13.95 3.07
C LYS A 346 11.09 -12.74 2.48
#